data_AF-A0A2Z6NR91-F1
#
_entry.id   AF-A0A2Z6NR91-F1
#
_cell.length_a   1.000
_cell.length_b   1.000
_cell.length_c   1.000
_cell.angle_alpha   90.00
_cell.angle_beta   90.00
_cell.angle_gamma   90.00
#
_symmetry.space_group_name_H-M   'P 1'
#
loop_
_entity.id
_entity.type
_entity.pdbx_description
1 polymer ?
#
loop_
_entity_poly.entity_id
_entity_poly.type
_entity_poly.pdbx_seq_one_letter_code
_entity_poly.pdbx_strand_id
1 'polypeptide(L)'
;MLLTTVSSDGLTLLSLLTHWTSVPTVIRSSWKASDSNPCSWFGVQCDHNHNVISINLTRLGISGQLGHEIGNLYHLQTLVLLGNSFSGTIPSSLGNCSKLEHLELSFNRFSGEIPESYLKAWESTVA
;
A
#
# COMPACT_ATOMS: atom_id res chain seq x y z
N MET A 1 -18.03 23.02 8.97
CA MET A 1 -17.19 21.92 9.46
C MET A 1 -17.29 20.82 8.41
N LEU A 2 -16.35 20.76 7.45
CA LEU A 2 -16.43 19.84 6.32
C LEU A 2 -15.95 18.47 6.79
N LEU A 3 -16.86 17.51 6.95
CA LEU A 3 -16.53 16.10 7.11
C LEU A 3 -15.85 15.64 5.82
N THR A 4 -14.54 15.40 5.86
CA THR A 4 -13.83 14.78 4.75
C THR A 4 -14.28 13.31 4.70
N THR A 5 -15.15 12.98 3.75
CA THR A 5 -15.70 11.63 3.54
C THR A 5 -14.73 10.72 2.78
N VAL A 6 -13.42 10.82 3.05
CA VAL A 6 -12.43 9.90 2.47
C VAL A 6 -12.65 8.52 3.08
N SER A 7 -12.68 7.47 2.25
CA SER A 7 -12.83 6.10 2.75
C SER A 7 -11.69 5.72 3.70
N SER A 8 -11.90 4.70 4.55
CA SER A 8 -10.85 4.18 5.44
C SER A 8 -9.58 3.79 4.67
N ASP A 9 -9.74 3.21 3.48
CA ASP A 9 -8.64 2.84 2.61
C ASP A 9 -7.93 4.08 2.08
N GLY A 10 -8.68 5.11 1.66
CA GLY A 10 -8.10 6.39 1.25
C GLY A 10 -7.32 7.08 2.38
N LEU A 11 -7.84 7.06 3.61
CA LEU A 11 -7.13 7.57 4.79
C LEU A 11 -5.86 6.76 5.06
N THR A 12 -5.93 5.44 4.91
CA THR A 12 -4.76 4.55 5.03
C THR A 12 -3.68 4.91 4.01
N LEU A 13 -4.06 5.07 2.73
CA LEU A 13 -3.15 5.47 1.65
C LEU A 13 -2.53 6.85 1.89
N LEU A 14 -3.30 7.83 2.38
CA LEU A 14 -2.76 9.13 2.77
C LEU A 14 -1.80 9.04 3.97
N SER A 15 -2.08 8.14 4.93
CA SER A 15 -1.18 7.87 6.06
C SER A 15 0.15 7.30 5.59
N LEU A 16 0.15 6.43 4.57
CA LEU A 16 1.39 5.90 3.99
C LEU A 16 2.30 7.00 3.43
N LEU A 17 1.73 8.07 2.85
CA LEU A 17 2.51 9.20 2.33
C LEU A 17 3.36 9.89 3.41
N THR A 18 2.98 9.78 4.68
CA THR A 18 3.74 10.38 5.79
C THR A 18 5.08 9.69 6.03
N HIS A 19 5.23 8.44 5.54
CA HIS A 19 6.46 7.67 5.63
C HIS A 19 7.37 7.82 4.39
N TRP A 20 6.92 8.57 3.37
CA TRP A 20 7.64 8.72 2.10
C TRP A 20 8.43 10.02 2.07
N THR A 21 9.75 9.91 1.92
CA THR A 21 10.67 11.05 1.85
C THR A 21 10.76 11.65 0.44
N SER A 22 10.56 10.83 -0.59
CA SER A 22 10.43 11.30 -1.98
C SER A 22 9.12 10.79 -2.55
N VAL A 23 8.24 11.72 -2.89
CA VAL A 23 6.92 11.44 -3.47
C VAL A 23 6.82 12.13 -4.83
N PRO A 24 6.72 11.38 -5.94
CA PRO A 24 6.66 11.93 -7.28
C PRO A 24 5.38 12.75 -7.50
N THR A 25 5.44 13.71 -8.42
CA THR A 25 4.35 14.65 -8.70
C THR A 25 3.06 13.94 -9.12
N VAL A 26 3.16 12.84 -9.86
CA VAL A 26 1.99 12.03 -10.26
C VAL A 26 1.16 11.58 -9.05
N ILE A 27 1.82 11.13 -7.97
CA ILE A 27 1.13 10.75 -6.73
C ILE A 27 0.59 11.97 -6.01
N ARG A 28 1.40 13.03 -5.81
CA ARG A 28 0.95 14.26 -5.12
C ARG A 28 -0.25 14.92 -5.80
N SER A 29 -0.34 14.80 -7.13
CA SER A 29 -1.44 15.35 -7.91
C SER A 29 -2.72 14.52 -7.85
N SER A 30 -2.62 13.25 -7.46
CA SER A 30 -3.71 12.28 -7.51
C SER A 30 -4.22 11.88 -6.13
N TRP A 31 -3.34 11.51 -5.20
CA TRP A 31 -3.70 11.08 -3.85
C TRP A 31 -3.97 12.30 -2.98
N LYS A 32 -5.25 12.66 -2.80
CA LYS A 32 -5.66 13.90 -2.13
C LYS A 32 -6.82 13.68 -1.19
N ALA A 33 -6.75 14.28 0.00
CA ALA A 33 -7.85 14.27 0.97
C ALA A 33 -9.13 14.98 0.46
N SER A 34 -9.02 15.81 -0.58
CA SER A 34 -10.17 16.44 -1.24
C SER A 34 -10.95 15.49 -2.16
N ASP A 35 -10.35 14.36 -2.55
CA ASP A 35 -11.02 13.31 -3.32
C ASP A 35 -11.40 12.17 -2.36
N SER A 36 -12.70 11.94 -2.19
CA SER A 36 -13.22 10.93 -1.26
C SER A 36 -13.02 9.49 -1.74
N ASN A 37 -12.77 9.28 -3.04
CA ASN A 37 -12.73 7.96 -3.64
C ASN A 37 -11.31 7.56 -4.06
N PRO A 38 -10.61 6.71 -3.30
CA PRO A 38 -9.26 6.28 -3.67
C PRO A 38 -9.20 5.45 -4.97
N CYS A 39 -10.33 4.96 -5.49
CA CYS A 39 -10.37 4.19 -6.73
C CYS A 39 -10.06 5.01 -7.99
N SER A 40 -10.11 6.34 -7.90
CA SER A 40 -9.66 7.25 -8.96
C SER A 40 -8.15 7.54 -8.86
N TRP A 41 -7.49 7.12 -7.78
CA TRP A 41 -6.12 7.50 -7.49
C TRP A 41 -5.14 6.72 -8.35
N PHE A 42 -4.05 7.38 -8.73
CA PHE A 42 -3.02 6.81 -9.59
C PHE A 42 -2.45 5.55 -8.96
N GLY A 43 -2.42 4.48 -9.74
CA GLY A 43 -1.90 3.18 -9.31
C GLY A 43 -2.82 2.40 -8.38
N VAL A 44 -4.04 2.86 -8.11
CA VAL A 44 -5.02 2.19 -7.26
C VAL A 44 -6.11 1.54 -8.11
N GLN A 45 -6.47 0.30 -7.79
CA GLN A 45 -7.67 -0.35 -8.31
C GLN A 45 -8.52 -0.87 -7.16
N CYS A 46 -9.84 -0.83 -7.37
CA CYS A 46 -10.82 -1.27 -6.38
C CYS A 46 -11.74 -2.37 -6.92
N ASP A 47 -12.37 -3.09 -5.99
CA ASP A 47 -13.50 -3.97 -6.30
C ASP A 47 -14.82 -3.19 -6.50
N HIS A 48 -15.90 -3.92 -6.75
CA HIS A 48 -17.26 -3.37 -6.92
C HIS A 48 -17.82 -2.71 -5.64
N ASN A 49 -17.24 -2.99 -4.47
CA ASN A 49 -17.63 -2.41 -3.18
C ASN A 49 -16.73 -1.22 -2.81
N HIS A 50 -15.89 -0.74 -3.73
CA HIS A 50 -14.94 0.35 -3.53
C HIS A 50 -13.85 0.07 -2.48
N ASN A 51 -13.55 -1.21 -2.20
CA ASN A 51 -12.39 -1.57 -1.41
C ASN A 51 -11.14 -1.56 -2.30
N VAL A 52 -10.02 -1.07 -1.79
CA VAL A 52 -8.74 -1.10 -2.51
C VAL A 52 -8.23 -2.55 -2.56
N ILE A 53 -8.08 -3.07 -3.78
CA ILE A 53 -7.61 -4.45 -4.03
C ILE A 53 -6.23 -4.51 -4.68
N SER A 54 -5.80 -3.46 -5.36
CA SER A 54 -4.50 -3.43 -6.03
C SER A 54 -3.84 -2.07 -5.91
N ILE A 55 -2.56 -2.08 -5.57
CA ILE A 55 -1.68 -0.91 -5.61
C ILE A 55 -0.48 -1.26 -6.47
N ASN A 56 -0.28 -0.52 -7.56
CA ASN A 56 0.89 -0.65 -8.42
C ASN A 56 1.59 0.69 -8.61
N LEU A 57 2.79 0.79 -8.05
CA LEU A 57 3.62 2.00 -8.03
C LEU A 57 5.01 1.74 -8.62
N THR A 58 5.08 0.89 -9.65
CA THR A 58 6.34 0.47 -10.28
C THR A 58 7.17 1.65 -10.80
N ARG A 59 8.45 1.71 -10.41
CA ARG A 59 9.48 2.61 -10.97
C ARG A 59 9.09 4.09 -10.99
N LEU A 60 8.51 4.58 -9.89
CA LEU A 60 8.11 5.98 -9.75
C LEU A 60 9.15 6.84 -9.01
N GLY A 61 10.28 6.27 -8.60
CA GLY A 61 11.31 6.98 -7.84
C GLY A 61 10.88 7.32 -6.40
N ILE A 62 9.93 6.56 -5.84
CA ILE A 62 9.47 6.74 -4.47
C ILE A 62 10.59 6.35 -3.51
N SER A 63 10.79 7.12 -2.45
CA SER A 63 11.74 6.82 -1.37
C SER A 63 11.07 6.99 -0.01
N GLY A 64 11.54 6.25 0.99
CA GLY A 64 10.99 6.26 2.35
C GLY A 64 10.72 4.84 2.86
N GLN A 65 9.79 4.69 3.78
CA GLN A 65 9.45 3.39 4.39
C GLN A 65 8.02 2.96 4.03
N LEU A 66 7.79 1.65 4.05
CA LEU A 66 6.43 1.11 4.02
C LEU A 66 5.86 1.11 5.44
N GLY A 67 4.92 2.02 5.71
CA GLY A 67 4.30 2.16 7.02
C GLY A 67 3.46 0.95 7.44
N HIS A 68 3.35 0.73 8.75
CA HIS A 68 2.54 -0.35 9.34
C HIS A 68 1.05 -0.27 9.00
N GLU A 69 0.56 0.90 8.62
CA GLU A 69 -0.83 1.16 8.23
C GLU A 69 -1.24 0.39 6.98
N ILE A 70 -0.28 -0.12 6.17
CA ILE A 70 -0.57 -0.99 5.03
C ILE A 70 -1.46 -2.17 5.42
N GLY A 71 -1.33 -2.66 6.65
CA GLY A 71 -2.14 -3.76 7.20
C GLY A 71 -3.62 -3.43 7.42
N ASN A 72 -4.04 -2.18 7.23
CA ASN A 72 -5.46 -1.78 7.29
C ASN A 72 -6.18 -1.99 5.95
N LEU A 73 -5.45 -2.28 4.87
CA LEU A 73 -6.03 -2.62 3.57
C LEU A 73 -6.38 -4.12 3.53
N TYR A 74 -7.39 -4.52 4.29
CA TYR A 74 -7.78 -5.93 4.46
C TYR A 74 -8.20 -6.64 3.16
N HIS A 75 -8.57 -5.87 2.14
CA HIS A 75 -9.00 -6.38 0.84
C HIS A 75 -7.88 -6.40 -0.21
N LEU A 76 -6.68 -5.93 0.14
CA LEU A 76 -5.55 -5.84 -0.77
C LEU A 76 -5.15 -7.24 -1.26
N GLN A 77 -5.17 -7.42 -2.57
CA GLN A 77 -4.79 -8.64 -3.28
C GLN A 77 -3.44 -8.51 -3.98
N THR A 78 -3.09 -7.29 -4.39
CA THR A 78 -1.87 -7.02 -5.16
C THR A 78 -1.15 -5.78 -4.63
N LEU A 79 0.13 -5.92 -4.30
CA LEU A 79 1.02 -4.82 -3.95
C LEU A 79 2.30 -4.90 -4.78
N VAL A 80 2.47 -3.96 -5.71
CA VAL A 80 3.65 -3.86 -6.58
C VAL A 80 4.38 -2.55 -6.33
N LEU A 81 5.54 -2.63 -5.67
CA LEU A 81 6.42 -1.50 -5.39
C LEU A 81 7.76 -1.60 -6.15
N LEU A 82 7.82 -2.47 -7.16
CA LEU A 82 8.97 -2.79 -7.99
C LEU A 82 9.79 -1.55 -8.40
N GLY A 83 11.10 -1.58 -8.16
CA GLY A 83 12.02 -0.61 -8.74
C GLY A 83 11.91 0.80 -8.15
N ASN A 84 11.63 0.91 -6.86
CA ASN A 84 11.66 2.17 -6.11
C ASN A 84 12.87 2.20 -5.17
N SER A 85 12.87 3.12 -4.21
CA SER A 85 13.90 3.26 -3.18
C SER A 85 13.29 3.17 -1.78
N PHE A 86 12.28 2.33 -1.61
CA PHE A 86 11.77 1.99 -0.27
C PHE A 86 12.86 1.31 0.56
N SER A 87 12.97 1.66 1.83
CA SER A 87 13.97 1.16 2.77
C SER A 87 13.36 0.76 4.11
N GLY A 88 14.18 0.27 5.04
CA GLY A 88 13.72 -0.24 6.33
C GLY A 88 13.24 -1.69 6.25
N THR A 89 12.46 -2.13 7.24
CA THR A 89 11.89 -3.47 7.29
C THR A 89 10.52 -3.52 6.63
N ILE A 90 10.12 -4.70 6.16
CA ILE A 90 8.72 -4.94 5.77
C ILE A 90 7.89 -4.98 7.07
N PRO A 91 6.82 -4.18 7.19
CA PRO A 91 6.02 -4.17 8.42
C PRO A 91 5.28 -5.51 8.59
N SER A 92 5.31 -6.08 9.80
CA SER A 92 4.63 -7.34 10.11
C SER A 92 3.11 -7.26 9.94
N SER A 93 2.54 -6.06 10.04
CA SER A 93 1.13 -5.78 9.78
C SER A 93 0.73 -6.04 8.32
N LEU A 94 1.66 -6.17 7.38
CA LEU A 94 1.35 -6.64 6.02
C LEU A 94 0.67 -8.01 6.03
N GLY A 95 0.92 -8.85 7.05
CA GLY A 95 0.20 -10.11 7.26
C GLY A 95 -1.30 -9.96 7.56
N ASN A 96 -1.78 -8.76 7.90
CA ASN A 96 -3.21 -8.49 8.07
C ASN A 96 -3.94 -8.33 6.73
N CYS A 97 -3.21 -8.10 5.63
CA CYS A 97 -3.76 -8.14 4.27
C CYS A 97 -3.99 -9.60 3.86
N SER A 98 -4.96 -10.27 4.50
CA SER A 98 -5.18 -11.72 4.36
C SER A 98 -5.56 -12.18 2.95
N LYS A 99 -5.95 -11.26 2.07
CA LYS A 99 -6.23 -11.53 0.65
C LYS A 99 -5.04 -11.29 -0.27
N LEU A 100 -3.87 -10.93 0.25
CA LEU A 100 -2.70 -10.56 -0.55
C LEU A 100 -2.10 -11.79 -1.23
N GLU A 101 -2.26 -11.87 -2.55
CA GLU A 101 -1.80 -13.00 -3.39
C GLU A 101 -0.56 -12.63 -4.22
N HIS A 102 -0.37 -11.34 -4.51
CA HIS A 102 0.77 -10.88 -5.29
C HIS A 102 1.52 -9.75 -4.57
N LEU A 103 2.75 -10.04 -4.16
CA LEU A 103 3.65 -9.09 -3.52
C LEU A 103 4.95 -8.99 -4.32
N GLU A 104 5.22 -7.81 -4.87
CA GLU A 104 6.44 -7.54 -5.65
C GLU A 104 7.16 -6.32 -5.07
N LEU A 105 8.25 -6.59 -4.35
CA LEU A 105 9.06 -5.60 -3.64
C LEU A 105 10.50 -5.50 -4.18
N SER A 106 10.85 -6.26 -5.23
CA SER A 106 12.21 -6.31 -5.75
C SER A 106 12.69 -4.95 -6.28
N PHE A 107 14.01 -4.81 -6.40
CA PHE A 107 14.67 -3.56 -6.76
C PHE A 107 14.28 -2.38 -5.85
N ASN A 108 14.19 -2.66 -4.54
CA ASN A 108 14.13 -1.66 -3.47
C ASN A 108 15.34 -1.82 -2.53
N ARG A 109 15.34 -1.10 -1.41
CA ARG A 109 16.37 -1.12 -0.37
C ARG A 109 15.81 -1.64 0.97
N PHE A 110 14.79 -2.48 0.92
CA PHE A 110 14.29 -3.18 2.10
C PHE A 110 15.39 -4.03 2.74
N SER A 111 15.31 -4.21 4.05
CA SER A 111 16.32 -4.89 4.87
C SER A 111 15.63 -5.59 6.05
N GLY A 112 16.37 -6.45 6.77
CA GLY A 112 15.82 -7.25 7.86
C GLY A 112 15.12 -8.51 7.36
N GLU A 113 14.43 -9.19 8.28
CA GLU A 113 13.77 -10.47 8.00
C GLU A 113 12.38 -10.26 7.37
N ILE A 114 11.95 -11.22 6.57
CA ILE A 114 10.56 -11.29 6.11
C ILE A 114 9.70 -11.64 7.34
N PRO A 115 8.68 -10.83 7.69
CA PRO A 115 7.87 -11.09 8.87
C PRO A 115 7.19 -12.47 8.81
N GLU A 116 7.29 -13.23 9.89
CA GLU A 116 6.65 -14.55 10.01
C GLU A 116 5.11 -14.49 9.82
N SER A 117 4.50 -13.35 10.19
CA SER A 117 3.07 -13.09 9.97
C SER A 117 2.67 -13.18 8.50
N TYR A 118 3.55 -12.78 7.58
CA TYR A 118 3.31 -12.86 6.14
C TYR A 118 3.40 -14.32 5.65
N LEU A 119 4.38 -15.09 6.15
CA LEU A 119 4.54 -16.50 5.80
C LEU A 119 3.32 -17.32 6.24
N LYS A 120 2.81 -17.06 7.46
CA LYS A 120 1.59 -17.70 7.97
C LYS A 120 0.34 -17.34 7.16
N ALA A 121 0.21 -16.07 6.78
CA ALA A 121 -0.90 -15.63 5.94
C ALA A 121 -0.87 -16.35 4.58
N TRP A 122 0.29 -16.46 3.94
CA TRP A 122 0.46 -17.20 2.69
C TRP A 122 0.09 -18.68 2.82
N GLU A 123 0.57 -19.36 3.87
CA GLU A 123 0.23 -20.77 4.13
C GLU A 123 -1.27 -20.99 4.32
N SER A 124 -1.97 -20.07 4.99
CA SER A 124 -3.42 -20.15 5.21
C SER A 124 -4.28 -19.95 3.96
N THR A 125 -3.71 -19.39 2.88
CA THR A 125 -4.42 -19.10 1.63
C THR A 125 -4.25 -20.21 0.59
N VAL A 126 -3.27 -21.11 0.77
CA VAL A 126 -2.92 -22.20 -0.19
C VAL A 126 -3.42 -23.58 0.29
N ALA A 127 -4.11 -23.65 1.43
CA ALA A 127 -4.73 -24.87 1.98
C ALA A 127 -6.25 -24.89 1.78
#